data_AF-A0A319CW90-F1
#
_entry.id   AF-A0A319CW90-F1
#
_cell.length_a   1.000
_cell.length_b   1.000
_cell.length_c   1.000
_cell.angle_alpha   90.00
_cell.angle_beta   90.00
_cell.angle_gamma   90.00
#
_symmetry.space_group_name_H-M   'P 1'
#
loop_
_entity.id
_entity.type
_entity.pdbx_description
1 polymer ?
#
loop_
_entity_poly.entity_id
_entity_poly.type
_entity_poly.pdbx_seq_one_letter_code
_entity_poly.pdbx_strand_id
1 'polypeptide(L)'
;MRLWHNAQLARKVHHLHICWQECGMSGSSGDEKEPETVAFIDAALDEIFGSDAPLDRTRDEWEHHLLARCQKAWAGVLLVRLSHLQRLVVSYEQSDLIADILRQAAQRQQPFHRTSPFPHLVEINAYAQGRLYWIDSDLLTSFFYFPAVRRVNAFAVAETSAAPESLAVLHESRPVQSIAVANVVHFPGMLDWLAASLDLEHIALKIAVHPADHYWNLPPTKRFHAPTFRQALLPFAETLRLPASLESLNQIQLYVIYIDEDRLAVLRTECESAGIDLKVEEQQEEAWEHN
;
A
#
# COMPACT_ATOMS: atom_id res chain seq x y z
N MET A 1 24.07 5.93 2.91
CA MET A 1 25.18 6.64 2.24
C MET A 1 25.98 5.78 1.25
N ARG A 2 26.67 4.70 1.63
CA ARG A 2 27.47 3.88 0.67
C ARG A 2 26.65 3.31 -0.49
N LEU A 3 25.47 2.76 -0.19
CA LEU A 3 24.52 2.27 -1.21
C LEU A 3 24.05 3.38 -2.16
N TRP A 4 23.93 4.60 -1.67
CA TRP A 4 23.48 5.74 -2.45
C TRP A 4 24.50 6.14 -3.53
N HIS A 5 25.79 6.17 -3.18
CA HIS A 5 26.86 6.51 -4.11
C HIS A 5 27.29 5.34 -5.00
N ASN A 6 26.98 4.10 -4.62
CA ASN A 6 27.39 2.91 -5.37
C ASN A 6 26.20 2.22 -6.04
N ALA A 7 25.91 2.63 -7.27
CA ALA A 7 24.85 2.04 -8.08
C ALA A 7 25.02 0.52 -8.28
N GLN A 8 26.26 0.02 -8.39
CA GLN A 8 26.50 -1.44 -8.52
C GLN A 8 26.10 -2.20 -7.27
N LEU A 9 26.28 -1.62 -6.09
CA LEU A 9 25.83 -2.22 -4.84
C LEU A 9 24.30 -2.13 -4.71
N ALA A 10 23.69 -0.99 -5.06
CA ALA A 10 22.23 -0.83 -5.05
C ALA A 10 21.53 -1.83 -5.99
N ARG A 11 22.13 -2.14 -7.14
CA ARG A 11 21.61 -3.14 -8.10
C ARG A 11 21.58 -4.57 -7.57
N LYS A 12 22.36 -4.89 -6.53
CA LYS A 12 22.35 -6.21 -5.89
C LYS A 12 21.17 -6.40 -4.93
N VAL A 13 20.45 -5.33 -4.61
CA VAL A 13 19.29 -5.40 -3.72
C VAL A 13 18.06 -5.76 -4.55
N HIS A 14 17.66 -7.02 -4.47
CA HIS A 14 16.46 -7.53 -5.12
C HIS A 14 15.27 -7.57 -4.17
N HIS A 15 15.50 -7.80 -2.88
CA HIS A 15 14.44 -7.83 -1.88
C HIS A 15 14.75 -6.82 -0.79
N LEU A 16 13.77 -6.02 -0.42
CA LEU A 16 13.86 -5.10 0.69
C LEU A 16 12.67 -5.34 1.62
N HIS A 17 12.96 -5.53 2.90
CA HIS A 17 11.97 -5.51 3.97
C HIS A 17 12.22 -4.27 4.80
N ILE A 18 11.23 -3.38 4.82
CA ILE A 18 11.26 -2.19 5.64
C ILE A 18 10.33 -2.39 6.83
N CYS A 19 10.93 -2.51 8.00
CA CYS A 19 10.27 -2.38 9.28
C CYS A 19 10.87 -1.18 9.99
N TRP A 20 10.03 -0.34 10.58
CA TRP A 20 10.46 0.78 11.39
C TRP A 20 9.63 0.84 12.65
N GLN A 21 10.19 1.45 13.67
CA GLN A 21 9.43 1.90 14.84
C GLN A 21 9.15 3.39 14.67
N GLU A 22 8.23 3.93 15.48
CA GLU A 22 7.99 5.36 15.56
C GLU A 22 9.34 6.07 15.67
N CYS A 23 9.51 7.12 14.87
CA CYS A 23 10.70 7.95 14.99
C CYS A 23 10.56 8.63 16.34
N GLY A 24 11.24 8.07 17.33
CA GLY A 24 11.26 8.63 18.66
C GLY A 24 11.60 10.10 18.51
N MET A 25 10.83 10.95 19.17
CA MET A 25 11.20 12.33 19.44
C MET A 25 12.45 12.26 20.34
N SER A 26 13.58 11.85 19.78
CA SER A 26 14.87 11.90 20.44
C SER A 26 15.15 13.38 20.58
N GLY A 27 14.71 13.94 21.71
CA GLY A 27 15.06 15.30 22.11
C GLY A 27 16.53 15.46 21.87
N SER A 28 16.91 16.52 21.16
CA SER A 28 18.25 16.76 20.64
C SER A 28 19.33 16.41 21.66
N SER A 29 19.78 15.15 21.69
CA SER A 29 21.00 14.80 22.37
C SER A 29 22.08 15.47 21.55
N GLY A 30 22.85 16.35 22.18
CA GLY A 30 23.83 17.24 21.55
C GLY A 30 25.03 16.53 20.92
N ASP A 31 24.79 15.43 20.19
CA ASP A 31 25.75 14.85 19.28
C ASP A 31 25.92 15.83 18.12
N GLU A 32 27.11 16.41 18.02
CA GLU A 32 27.50 17.25 16.89
C GLU A 32 27.24 16.46 15.60
N LYS A 33 26.36 17.01 14.76
CA LYS A 33 26.01 16.42 13.47
C LYS A 33 27.27 16.39 12.60
N GLU A 34 27.71 15.20 12.21
CA GLU A 34 28.89 15.05 11.35
C GLU A 34 28.71 15.86 10.05
N PRO A 35 29.65 16.76 9.69
CA PRO A 35 29.51 17.61 8.51
C PRO A 35 29.29 16.83 7.20
N GLU A 36 29.88 15.64 7.08
CA GLU A 36 29.69 14.74 5.95
C GLU A 36 28.25 14.21 5.85
N THR A 37 27.60 13.97 7.00
CA THR A 37 26.21 13.51 7.04
C THR A 37 25.25 14.62 6.62
N VAL A 38 25.48 15.85 7.08
CA VAL A 38 24.67 17.02 6.68
C VAL A 38 24.79 17.26 5.18
N ALA A 39 26.03 17.35 4.66
CA ALA A 39 26.27 17.56 3.23
C ALA A 39 25.65 16.46 2.36
N PHE A 40 25.65 15.21 2.82
CA PHE A 40 24.96 14.13 2.13
C PHE A 40 23.43 14.28 2.14
N ILE A 41 22.85 14.68 3.28
CA ILE A 41 21.40 14.86 3.40
C ILE A 41 20.95 15.95 2.43
N ASP A 42 21.63 17.09 2.42
CA ASP A 42 21.33 18.19 1.49
C ASP A 42 21.37 17.71 0.04
N ALA A 43 22.47 17.05 -0.36
CA ALA A 43 22.62 16.54 -1.72
C ALA A 43 21.56 15.49 -2.10
N ALA A 44 21.17 14.63 -1.15
CA ALA A 44 20.13 13.63 -1.39
C ALA A 44 18.75 14.28 -1.52
N LEU A 45 18.41 15.26 -0.67
CA LEU A 45 17.13 15.98 -0.74
C LEU A 45 17.03 16.82 -2.01
N ASP A 46 18.09 17.51 -2.41
CA ASP A 46 18.13 18.29 -3.65
C ASP A 46 17.93 17.39 -4.87
N GLU A 47 18.44 16.15 -4.83
CA GLU A 47 18.22 15.20 -5.91
C GLU A 47 16.78 14.65 -5.92
N ILE A 48 16.21 14.37 -4.76
CA ILE A 48 14.86 13.80 -4.64
C ILE A 48 13.80 14.85 -4.99
N PHE A 49 13.86 16.02 -4.35
CA PHE A 49 12.83 17.05 -4.42
C PHE A 49 13.14 18.16 -5.42
N GLY A 50 14.40 18.28 -5.87
CA GLY A 50 14.86 19.39 -6.71
C GLY A 50 15.37 20.57 -5.89
N SER A 51 16.37 21.28 -6.41
CA SER A 51 16.95 22.47 -5.77
C SER A 51 16.05 23.70 -5.80
N ASP A 52 15.14 23.73 -6.78
CA ASP A 52 14.28 24.89 -7.09
C ASP A 52 12.83 24.66 -6.67
N ALA A 53 12.53 23.50 -6.05
CA ALA A 53 11.25 23.31 -5.40
C ALA A 53 11.10 24.40 -4.32
N PRO A 54 9.90 24.98 -4.14
CA PRO A 54 9.66 25.83 -2.98
C PRO A 54 10.15 25.10 -1.72
N LEU A 55 10.55 25.84 -0.69
CA LEU A 55 10.70 25.29 0.66
C LEU A 55 9.33 24.80 1.15
N ASP A 56 8.87 23.70 0.57
CA ASP A 56 7.66 23.02 0.93
C ASP A 56 7.96 22.33 2.25
N ARG A 57 6.94 22.31 3.13
CA ARG A 57 7.00 21.66 4.44
C ARG A 57 7.64 20.28 4.38
N THR A 58 7.49 19.58 3.25
CA THR A 58 8.11 18.30 2.95
C THR A 58 9.63 18.31 3.06
N ARG A 59 10.39 19.25 2.47
CA ARG A 59 11.88 19.20 2.50
C ARG A 59 12.40 19.38 3.92
N ASP A 60 11.87 20.36 4.65
CA ASP A 60 12.26 20.66 6.03
C ASP A 60 11.90 19.49 6.97
N GLU A 61 10.73 18.87 6.77
CA GLU A 61 10.31 17.68 7.51
C GLU A 61 11.25 16.50 7.26
N TRP A 62 11.59 16.23 6.00
CA TRP A 62 12.55 15.18 5.64
C TRP A 62 13.93 15.44 6.21
N GLU A 63 14.44 16.67 6.12
CA GLU A 63 15.73 17.06 6.71
C GLU A 63 15.73 16.79 8.22
N HIS A 64 14.68 17.24 8.92
CA HIS A 64 14.51 17.00 10.35
C HIS A 64 14.58 15.51 10.68
N HIS A 65 13.83 14.67 9.97
CA HIS A 65 13.82 13.23 10.19
C HIS A 65 15.17 12.57 9.87
N LEU A 66 15.83 12.94 8.77
CA LEU A 66 17.13 12.37 8.41
C LEU A 66 18.21 12.72 9.43
N LEU A 67 18.22 13.96 9.91
CA LEU A 67 19.13 14.42 10.96
C LEU A 67 18.85 13.75 12.32
N ALA A 68 17.59 13.41 12.61
CA ALA A 68 17.20 12.60 13.76
C ALA A 68 17.50 11.10 13.58
N ARG A 69 18.15 10.69 12.49
CA ARG A 69 18.43 9.28 12.13
C ARG A 69 17.15 8.42 12.08
N CYS A 70 16.04 9.03 11.72
CA CYS A 70 14.74 8.37 11.55
C CYS A 70 14.85 7.28 10.49
N GLN A 71 14.61 6.02 10.88
CA GLN A 71 14.74 4.87 9.98
C GLN A 71 13.81 4.99 8.77
N LYS A 72 12.61 5.55 8.95
CA LYS A 72 11.62 5.79 7.88
C LYS A 72 12.19 6.67 6.77
N ALA A 73 12.74 7.82 7.15
CA ALA A 73 13.33 8.76 6.20
C ALA A 73 14.55 8.16 5.48
N TRP A 74 15.44 7.48 6.22
CA TRP A 74 16.60 6.82 5.62
C TRP A 74 16.22 5.68 4.68
N ALA A 75 15.14 4.95 4.97
CA ALA A 75 14.58 3.95 4.06
C ALA A 75 14.02 4.57 2.79
N GLY A 76 13.35 5.73 2.90
CA GLY A 76 12.86 6.49 1.74
C GLY A 76 13.97 6.96 0.82
N VAL A 77 15.05 7.53 1.40
CA VAL A 77 16.27 7.87 0.66
C VAL A 77 16.87 6.62 -0.01
N LEU A 78 16.94 5.49 0.69
CA LEU A 78 17.46 4.26 0.09
C LEU A 78 16.61 3.80 -1.11
N LEU A 79 15.28 3.85 -0.99
CA LEU A 79 14.34 3.33 -1.96
C LEU A 79 14.54 3.94 -3.35
N VAL A 80 14.83 5.24 -3.42
CA VAL A 80 15.12 6.00 -4.66
C VAL A 80 16.24 5.38 -5.51
N ARG A 81 17.15 4.61 -4.90
CA ARG A 81 18.30 4.01 -5.59
C ARG A 81 18.09 2.57 -6.03
N LEU A 82 17.05 1.90 -5.54
CA LEU A 82 16.87 0.45 -5.71
C LEU A 82 16.20 0.09 -7.04
N SER A 83 16.87 0.43 -8.15
CA SER A 83 16.36 0.17 -9.50
C SER A 83 16.10 -1.31 -9.82
N HIS A 84 16.76 -2.26 -9.13
CA HIS A 84 16.65 -3.71 -9.36
C HIS A 84 15.84 -4.43 -8.28
N LEU A 85 15.09 -3.67 -7.48
CA LEU A 85 14.17 -4.22 -6.50
C LEU A 85 13.10 -5.04 -7.21
N GLN A 86 12.90 -6.27 -6.75
CA GLN A 86 11.92 -7.25 -7.23
C GLN A 86 10.79 -7.48 -6.23
N ARG A 87 11.11 -7.40 -4.93
CA ARG A 87 10.13 -7.57 -3.84
C ARG A 87 10.31 -6.51 -2.78
N LEU A 88 9.19 -5.91 -2.39
CA LEU A 88 9.15 -4.93 -1.31
C LEU A 88 8.17 -5.43 -0.23
N VAL A 89 8.65 -5.46 1.01
CA VAL A 89 7.83 -5.69 2.19
C VAL A 89 7.80 -4.43 3.03
N VAL A 90 6.62 -3.91 3.37
CA VAL A 90 6.41 -2.67 4.13
C VAL A 90 5.61 -2.96 5.39
N SER A 91 6.23 -2.76 6.56
CA SER A 91 5.53 -2.65 7.85
C SER A 91 5.12 -1.20 8.03
N TYR A 92 3.85 -0.89 7.85
CA TYR A 92 3.35 0.47 7.86
C TYR A 92 2.92 0.90 9.27
N GLU A 93 3.40 2.06 9.68
CA GLU A 93 3.04 2.71 10.94
C GLU A 93 2.93 4.20 10.61
N GLN A 94 1.68 4.64 10.38
CA GLN A 94 1.22 5.98 9.98
C GLN A 94 2.36 6.99 9.72
N SER A 95 2.86 7.03 8.48
CA SER A 95 3.92 7.95 8.09
C SER A 95 3.82 8.29 6.61
N ASP A 96 3.80 9.58 6.33
CA ASP A 96 3.64 10.10 4.96
C ASP A 96 4.97 10.07 4.17
N LEU A 97 6.13 9.95 4.82
CA LEU A 97 7.44 10.03 4.16
C LEU A 97 7.60 8.99 3.03
N ILE A 98 7.34 7.71 3.32
CA ILE A 98 7.45 6.69 2.26
C ILE A 98 6.34 6.85 1.23
N ALA A 99 5.15 7.28 1.65
CA ALA A 99 4.05 7.59 0.74
C ALA A 99 4.42 8.70 -0.25
N ASP A 100 5.16 9.72 0.17
CA ASP A 100 5.62 10.81 -0.69
C ASP A 100 6.55 10.30 -1.79
N ILE A 101 7.53 9.46 -1.46
CA ILE A 101 8.44 8.88 -2.47
C ILE A 101 7.67 8.00 -3.46
N LEU A 102 6.75 7.18 -2.96
CA LEU A 102 5.93 6.30 -3.81
C LEU A 102 4.99 7.12 -4.69
N ARG A 103 4.41 8.20 -4.17
CA ARG A 103 3.55 9.13 -4.92
C ARG A 103 4.34 9.85 -6.01
N GLN A 104 5.52 10.39 -5.69
CA GLN A 104 6.42 10.99 -6.68
C GLN A 104 6.81 9.99 -7.78
N ALA A 105 7.11 8.75 -7.39
CA ALA A 105 7.41 7.67 -8.32
C ALA A 105 6.23 7.40 -9.26
N ALA A 106 5.02 7.25 -8.71
CA ALA A 106 3.79 7.01 -9.46
C ALA A 106 3.47 8.17 -10.43
N GLN A 107 3.65 9.41 -9.98
CA GLN A 107 3.43 10.63 -10.76
C GLN A 107 4.58 10.96 -11.73
N ARG A 108 5.63 10.13 -11.79
CA ARG A 108 6.84 10.38 -12.61
C ARG A 108 7.47 11.74 -12.34
N GLN A 109 7.40 12.20 -11.10
CA GLN A 109 8.10 13.40 -10.64
C GLN A 109 9.58 13.10 -10.41
N GLN A 110 10.38 14.13 -10.15
CA GLN A 110 11.76 13.94 -9.72
C GLN A 110 11.80 13.06 -8.45
N PRO A 111 12.76 12.13 -8.33
CA PRO A 111 13.83 11.76 -9.28
C PRO A 111 13.44 10.74 -10.37
N PHE A 112 12.19 10.29 -10.40
CA PHE A 112 11.65 9.25 -11.30
C PHE A 112 11.17 9.74 -12.67
N HIS A 113 11.36 11.01 -13.01
CA HIS A 113 10.90 11.57 -14.29
C HIS A 113 11.62 10.95 -15.51
N ARG A 114 12.92 10.65 -15.40
CA ARG A 114 13.73 10.18 -16.55
C ARG A 114 13.63 8.69 -16.82
N THR A 115 13.52 7.88 -15.77
CA THR A 115 13.52 6.41 -15.86
C THR A 115 12.27 5.87 -15.22
N SER A 116 11.81 4.71 -15.69
CA SER A 116 10.67 4.07 -15.05
C SER A 116 10.91 3.85 -13.56
N PRO A 117 9.96 4.22 -12.68
CA PRO A 117 10.05 3.86 -11.28
C PRO A 117 10.04 2.34 -11.15
N PHE A 118 10.94 1.82 -10.32
CA PHE A 118 11.02 0.41 -9.92
C PHE A 118 10.76 -0.59 -11.06
N PRO A 119 11.59 -0.58 -12.14
CA PRO A 119 11.31 -1.32 -13.37
C PRO A 119 11.32 -2.84 -13.22
N HIS A 120 11.78 -3.35 -12.08
CA HIS A 120 11.86 -4.77 -11.79
C HIS A 120 10.97 -5.21 -10.62
N LEU A 121 10.22 -4.29 -10.01
CA LEU A 121 9.45 -4.58 -8.80
C LEU A 121 8.19 -5.35 -9.16
N VAL A 122 8.12 -6.62 -8.75
CA VAL A 122 7.06 -7.55 -9.13
C VAL A 122 6.03 -7.73 -8.00
N GLU A 123 6.48 -7.73 -6.76
CA GLU A 123 5.66 -8.13 -5.61
C GLU A 123 5.77 -7.15 -4.45
N ILE A 124 4.61 -6.76 -3.94
CA ILE A 124 4.46 -5.90 -2.76
C ILE A 124 3.74 -6.68 -1.67
N ASN A 125 4.30 -6.68 -0.47
CA ASN A 125 3.63 -7.14 0.74
C ASN A 125 3.60 -5.98 1.74
N ALA A 126 2.42 -5.49 2.09
CA ALA A 126 2.27 -4.41 3.05
C ALA A 126 1.41 -4.89 4.23
N TYR A 127 1.77 -4.52 5.45
CA TYR A 127 0.92 -4.80 6.61
C TYR A 127 1.02 -3.65 7.60
N ALA A 128 -0.10 -3.27 8.21
CA ALA A 128 -0.08 -2.29 9.29
C ALA A 128 0.57 -2.90 10.55
N GLN A 129 1.39 -2.11 11.22
CA GLN A 129 2.08 -2.51 12.45
C GLN A 129 1.22 -2.14 13.65
N GLY A 130 0.59 -3.14 14.28
CA GLY A 130 -0.23 -2.97 15.49
C GLY A 130 -1.74 -3.02 15.22
N ARG A 131 -2.51 -3.38 16.26
CA ARG A 131 -3.95 -3.72 16.15
C ARG A 131 -4.86 -2.57 15.70
N LEU A 132 -4.46 -1.32 15.92
CA LEU A 132 -5.29 -0.13 15.69
C LEU A 132 -4.81 0.71 14.51
N TYR A 133 -3.82 0.22 13.77
CA TYR A 133 -3.29 0.92 12.61
C TYR A 133 -3.80 0.28 11.32
N TRP A 134 -3.93 1.10 10.30
CA TRP A 134 -4.26 0.71 8.94
C TRP A 134 -3.29 1.37 7.98
N ILE A 135 -3.08 0.72 6.85
CA ILE A 135 -2.43 1.30 5.67
C ILE A 135 -3.46 2.16 4.97
N ASP A 136 -3.09 3.42 4.72
CA ASP A 136 -3.87 4.26 3.82
C ASP A 136 -3.78 3.70 2.40
N SER A 137 -4.93 3.51 1.75
CA SER A 137 -5.00 2.98 0.39
C SER A 137 -4.17 3.77 -0.62
N ASP A 138 -3.98 5.08 -0.45
CA ASP A 138 -3.19 5.91 -1.38
C ASP A 138 -1.73 5.45 -1.47
N LEU A 139 -1.17 4.93 -0.36
CA LEU A 139 0.16 4.30 -0.35
C LEU A 139 0.21 3.14 -1.36
N LEU A 140 -0.82 2.30 -1.34
CA LEU A 140 -0.90 1.09 -2.15
C LEU A 140 -1.25 1.39 -3.60
N THR A 141 -2.10 2.39 -3.84
CA THR A 141 -2.48 2.88 -5.17
C THR A 141 -1.25 3.25 -6.01
N SER A 142 -0.19 3.79 -5.38
CA SER A 142 1.06 4.13 -6.06
C SER A 142 1.68 2.96 -6.83
N PHE A 143 1.56 1.72 -6.32
CA PHE A 143 2.16 0.54 -6.96
C PHE A 143 1.48 0.15 -8.27
N PHE A 144 0.23 0.56 -8.50
CA PHE A 144 -0.50 0.30 -9.75
C PHE A 144 0.05 1.10 -10.94
N TYR A 145 0.91 2.10 -10.68
CA TYR A 145 1.63 2.86 -11.72
C TYR A 145 2.97 2.25 -12.10
N PHE A 146 3.45 1.23 -11.39
CA PHE A 146 4.77 0.65 -11.63
C PHE A 146 4.66 -0.50 -12.65
N PRO A 147 5.45 -0.47 -13.74
CA PRO A 147 5.20 -1.31 -14.91
C PRO A 147 5.44 -2.81 -14.67
N ALA A 148 6.22 -3.15 -13.65
CA ALA A 148 6.58 -4.53 -13.33
C ALA A 148 5.69 -5.15 -12.24
N VAL A 149 4.91 -4.35 -11.50
CA VAL A 149 4.17 -4.87 -10.34
C VAL A 149 3.06 -5.79 -10.82
N ARG A 150 3.13 -7.05 -10.40
CA ARG A 150 2.14 -8.09 -10.71
C ARG A 150 1.31 -8.48 -9.50
N ARG A 151 1.86 -8.34 -8.29
CA ARG A 151 1.20 -8.80 -7.06
C ARG A 151 1.23 -7.73 -5.98
N VAL A 152 0.06 -7.46 -5.42
CA VAL A 152 -0.12 -6.58 -4.27
C VAL A 152 -0.84 -7.36 -3.19
N ASN A 153 -0.14 -7.61 -2.09
CA ASN A 153 -0.69 -8.22 -0.89
C ASN A 153 -0.69 -7.18 0.22
N ALA A 154 -1.82 -7.00 0.89
CA ALA A 154 -1.96 -6.02 1.95
C ALA A 154 -2.77 -6.56 3.13
N PHE A 155 -2.42 -6.13 4.35
CA PHE A 155 -3.14 -6.43 5.57
C PHE A 155 -3.45 -5.15 6.35
N ALA A 156 -4.68 -5.03 6.85
CA ALA A 156 -5.21 -3.86 7.56
C ALA A 156 -5.18 -2.60 6.67
N VAL A 157 -6.12 -2.50 5.72
CA VAL A 157 -6.20 -1.39 4.77
C VAL A 157 -7.48 -0.59 5.02
N ALA A 158 -7.34 0.73 5.04
CA ALA A 158 -8.45 1.65 5.09
C ALA A 158 -8.19 2.90 4.24
N GLU A 159 -9.24 3.54 3.77
CA GLU A 159 -9.19 4.82 3.08
C GLU A 159 -9.60 5.91 4.08
N THR A 160 -8.63 6.69 4.57
CA THR A 160 -8.88 7.64 5.67
C THR A 160 -9.09 9.08 5.24
N SER A 161 -8.78 9.42 4.00
CA SER A 161 -8.95 10.77 3.48
C SER A 161 -8.96 10.75 1.96
N ALA A 162 -9.95 11.40 1.34
CA ALA A 162 -9.84 11.80 -0.06
C ALA A 162 -8.78 12.91 -0.14
N ALA A 163 -7.51 12.54 -0.27
CA ALA A 163 -6.48 13.51 -0.57
C ALA A 163 -6.94 14.31 -1.82
N PRO A 164 -6.87 15.66 -1.81
CA PRO A 164 -7.31 16.47 -2.94
C PRO A 164 -6.56 16.17 -4.26
N GLU A 165 -5.46 15.42 -4.17
CA GLU A 165 -4.64 14.93 -5.28
C GLU A 165 -4.59 13.39 -5.33
N SER A 166 -5.68 12.72 -4.95
CA SER A 166 -5.78 11.27 -5.05
C SER A 166 -5.41 10.82 -6.48
N LEU A 167 -4.53 9.83 -6.55
CA LEU A 167 -4.01 9.29 -7.80
C LEU A 167 -5.16 8.62 -8.57
N ALA A 168 -5.72 9.30 -9.56
CA ALA A 168 -6.68 8.69 -10.46
C ALA A 168 -5.96 7.65 -11.33
N VAL A 169 -6.21 6.36 -11.09
CA VAL A 169 -5.47 5.26 -11.73
C VAL A 169 -5.80 5.15 -13.22
N LEU A 170 -5.13 5.98 -14.02
CA LEU A 170 -5.27 6.11 -15.46
C LEU A 170 -3.91 5.87 -16.11
N HIS A 171 -3.52 4.60 -16.23
CA HIS A 171 -2.30 4.22 -16.94
C HIS A 171 -2.56 3.05 -17.89
N GLU A 172 -1.81 2.96 -18.99
CA GLU A 172 -2.01 1.99 -20.09
C GLU A 172 -1.39 0.60 -19.80
N SER A 173 -0.32 0.54 -19.01
CA SER A 173 0.47 -0.69 -18.78
C SER A 173 -0.13 -1.69 -17.78
N ARG A 174 -1.17 -1.27 -17.02
CA ARG A 174 -2.04 -2.02 -16.08
C ARG A 174 -1.60 -3.45 -15.71
N PRO A 175 -0.44 -3.60 -15.04
CA PRO A 175 0.23 -4.89 -14.98
C PRO A 175 -0.26 -5.82 -13.86
N VAL A 176 -1.03 -5.31 -12.90
CA VAL A 176 -1.37 -6.07 -11.69
C VAL A 176 -2.29 -7.24 -12.05
N GLN A 177 -1.86 -8.44 -11.64
CA GLN A 177 -2.54 -9.71 -11.92
C GLN A 177 -3.07 -10.37 -10.65
N SER A 178 -2.54 -10.00 -9.48
CA SER A 178 -2.93 -10.59 -8.21
C SER A 178 -3.10 -9.52 -7.15
N ILE A 179 -4.29 -9.46 -6.55
CA ILE A 179 -4.62 -8.56 -5.45
C ILE A 179 -5.12 -9.41 -4.28
N ALA A 180 -4.43 -9.36 -3.14
CA ALA A 180 -4.90 -10.00 -1.92
C ALA A 180 -4.90 -8.97 -0.79
N VAL A 181 -6.09 -8.62 -0.29
CA VAL A 181 -6.22 -7.66 0.80
C VAL A 181 -7.00 -8.28 1.94
N ALA A 182 -6.45 -8.23 3.14
CA ALA A 182 -7.11 -8.73 4.35
C ALA A 182 -7.28 -7.62 5.39
N ASN A 183 -8.26 -7.81 6.28
CA ASN A 183 -8.62 -6.84 7.31
C ASN A 183 -8.97 -5.46 6.72
N VAL A 184 -9.85 -5.44 5.71
CA VAL A 184 -10.32 -4.19 5.08
C VAL A 184 -11.45 -3.58 5.90
N VAL A 185 -11.27 -2.36 6.38
CA VAL A 185 -12.27 -1.65 7.23
C VAL A 185 -13.14 -0.69 6.40
N HIS A 186 -12.56 -0.01 5.41
CA HIS A 186 -13.27 0.86 4.45
C HIS A 186 -12.37 1.13 3.23
N PHE A 187 -12.77 0.74 2.02
CA PHE A 187 -11.90 0.89 0.85
C PHE A 187 -12.66 1.01 -0.49
N PRO A 188 -13.29 2.16 -0.76
CA PRO A 188 -13.92 2.41 -2.06
C PRO A 188 -12.93 2.39 -3.23
N GLY A 189 -11.67 2.78 -3.03
CA GLY A 189 -10.61 2.72 -4.05
C GLY A 189 -10.30 1.32 -4.59
N MET A 190 -10.85 0.25 -4.01
CA MET A 190 -10.72 -1.11 -4.54
C MET A 190 -11.27 -1.22 -5.96
N LEU A 191 -12.37 -0.53 -6.26
CA LEU A 191 -12.95 -0.54 -7.61
C LEU A 191 -12.02 0.13 -8.61
N ASP A 192 -11.26 1.14 -8.19
CA ASP A 192 -10.25 1.79 -9.03
C ASP A 192 -9.08 0.86 -9.31
N TRP A 193 -8.65 0.05 -8.32
CA TRP A 193 -7.61 -0.97 -8.52
C TRP A 193 -8.04 -2.07 -9.48
N LEU A 194 -9.30 -2.51 -9.38
CA LEU A 194 -9.89 -3.43 -10.35
C LEU A 194 -9.92 -2.78 -11.73
N ALA A 195 -10.46 -1.58 -11.86
CA ALA A 195 -10.51 -0.85 -13.11
C ALA A 195 -9.11 -0.59 -13.71
N ALA A 196 -8.08 -0.52 -12.88
CA ALA A 196 -6.69 -0.36 -13.26
C ALA A 196 -5.95 -1.66 -13.59
N SER A 197 -6.59 -2.81 -13.46
CA SER A 197 -6.04 -4.11 -13.84
C SER A 197 -6.68 -4.52 -15.17
N LEU A 198 -5.93 -5.12 -16.10
CA LEU A 198 -6.49 -5.64 -17.37
C LEU A 198 -6.56 -7.16 -17.39
N ASP A 199 -5.53 -7.81 -16.87
CA ASP A 199 -5.39 -9.27 -16.90
C ASP A 199 -5.43 -9.85 -15.48
N LEU A 200 -6.40 -9.42 -14.66
CA LEU A 200 -6.48 -9.86 -13.28
C LEU A 200 -6.68 -11.38 -13.24
N GLU A 201 -5.73 -12.09 -12.63
CA GLU A 201 -5.72 -13.55 -12.50
C GLU A 201 -6.19 -14.01 -11.11
N HIS A 202 -5.92 -13.22 -10.07
CA HIS A 202 -6.24 -13.58 -8.69
C HIS A 202 -6.78 -12.40 -7.89
N ILE A 203 -7.87 -12.63 -7.17
CA ILE A 203 -8.38 -11.69 -6.18
C ILE A 203 -8.80 -12.42 -4.89
N ALA A 204 -8.37 -11.88 -3.75
CA ALA A 204 -8.80 -12.32 -2.42
C ALA A 204 -9.07 -11.09 -1.53
N LEU A 205 -10.21 -11.10 -0.84
CA LEU A 205 -10.64 -9.98 0.00
C LEU A 205 -11.15 -10.50 1.35
N LYS A 206 -10.51 -10.08 2.44
CA LYS A 206 -11.03 -10.25 3.80
C LYS A 206 -11.46 -8.90 4.36
N ILE A 207 -12.76 -8.68 4.54
CA ILE A 207 -13.31 -7.45 5.13
C ILE A 207 -13.44 -7.68 6.63
N ALA A 208 -12.71 -6.91 7.42
CA ALA A 208 -12.95 -6.90 8.85
C ALA A 208 -13.99 -5.84 9.18
N VAL A 209 -14.90 -6.19 10.07
CA VAL A 209 -15.94 -5.29 10.54
C VAL A 209 -15.83 -5.30 12.04
N HIS A 210 -15.01 -4.44 12.65
CA HIS A 210 -14.93 -4.45 14.10
C HIS A 210 -16.21 -3.84 14.72
N PRO A 211 -16.76 -4.36 15.84
CA PRO A 211 -17.99 -3.84 16.44
C PRO A 211 -17.88 -2.38 16.89
N ALA A 212 -16.67 -1.94 17.24
CA ALA A 212 -16.38 -0.54 17.56
C ALA A 212 -16.23 0.35 16.31
N ASP A 213 -16.09 -0.23 15.12
CA ASP A 213 -15.98 0.54 13.89
C ASP A 213 -17.32 1.14 13.52
N HIS A 214 -17.27 2.39 13.07
CA HIS A 214 -18.42 3.10 12.53
C HIS A 214 -18.81 2.62 11.13
N TYR A 215 -18.34 1.44 10.67
CA TYR A 215 -18.63 0.90 9.34
C TYR A 215 -20.13 0.90 9.01
N TRP A 216 -20.96 0.46 9.94
CA TRP A 216 -22.43 0.46 9.77
C TRP A 216 -23.08 1.82 9.98
N ASN A 217 -22.34 2.81 10.48
CA ASN A 217 -22.75 4.20 10.52
C ASN A 217 -22.35 4.93 9.23
N LEU A 218 -21.45 4.37 8.42
CA LEU A 218 -21.14 4.92 7.10
C LEU A 218 -22.41 4.89 6.21
N PRO A 219 -22.60 5.89 5.34
CA PRO A 219 -23.62 5.83 4.30
C PRO A 219 -23.54 4.51 3.51
N PRO A 220 -24.66 3.92 3.05
CA PRO A 220 -24.63 2.69 2.25
C PRO A 220 -23.70 2.78 1.04
N THR A 221 -23.56 3.97 0.43
CA THR A 221 -22.66 4.25 -0.68
C THR A 221 -21.17 4.13 -0.35
N LYS A 222 -20.82 4.09 0.94
CA LYS A 222 -19.45 3.96 1.44
C LYS A 222 -19.15 2.57 2.01
N ARG A 223 -20.13 1.67 2.01
CA ARG A 223 -19.96 0.28 2.44
C ARG A 223 -19.55 -0.58 1.25
N PHE A 224 -19.00 -1.74 1.53
CA PHE A 224 -18.86 -2.78 0.53
C PHE A 224 -20.23 -3.12 -0.07
N HIS A 225 -20.29 -3.15 -1.40
CA HIS A 225 -21.51 -3.45 -2.15
C HIS A 225 -21.24 -4.60 -3.11
N ALA A 226 -21.67 -5.81 -2.71
CA ALA A 226 -21.39 -7.05 -3.42
C ALA A 226 -21.79 -7.02 -4.92
N PRO A 227 -22.97 -6.49 -5.31
CA PRO A 227 -23.33 -6.39 -6.72
C PRO A 227 -22.37 -5.51 -7.53
N THR A 228 -21.91 -4.38 -6.98
CA THR A 228 -20.98 -3.46 -7.66
C THR A 228 -19.62 -4.11 -7.81
N PHE A 229 -19.14 -4.75 -6.75
CA PHE A 229 -17.89 -5.49 -6.77
C PHE A 229 -17.91 -6.60 -7.83
N ARG A 230 -19.00 -7.37 -7.90
CA ARG A 230 -19.16 -8.37 -8.96
C ARG A 230 -19.15 -7.76 -10.36
N GLN A 231 -19.88 -6.66 -10.57
CA GLN A 231 -19.90 -5.99 -11.87
C GLN A 231 -18.49 -5.56 -12.30
N ALA A 232 -17.68 -5.05 -11.37
CA ALA A 232 -16.29 -4.68 -11.62
C ALA A 232 -15.39 -5.89 -11.95
N LEU A 233 -15.79 -7.11 -11.57
CA LEU A 233 -15.06 -8.34 -11.87
C LEU A 233 -15.45 -9.02 -13.19
N LEU A 234 -16.63 -8.70 -13.74
CA LEU A 234 -17.09 -9.29 -15.00
C LEU A 234 -16.08 -9.16 -16.16
N PRO A 235 -15.33 -8.05 -16.32
CA PRO A 235 -14.31 -7.94 -17.36
C PRO A 235 -13.18 -8.98 -17.26
N PHE A 236 -12.93 -9.55 -16.07
CA PHE A 236 -11.85 -10.50 -15.82
C PHE A 236 -12.31 -11.96 -15.85
N ALA A 237 -13.52 -12.22 -16.35
CA ALA A 237 -14.12 -13.55 -16.35
C ALA A 237 -13.23 -14.63 -17.01
N GLU A 238 -12.49 -14.25 -18.04
CA GLU A 238 -11.63 -15.16 -18.80
C GLU A 238 -10.21 -15.28 -18.21
N THR A 239 -9.76 -14.28 -17.46
CA THR A 239 -8.38 -14.20 -16.94
C THR A 239 -8.26 -14.70 -15.51
N LEU A 240 -9.33 -14.61 -14.72
CA LEU A 240 -9.34 -15.05 -13.32
C LEU A 240 -9.07 -16.55 -13.24
N ARG A 241 -7.86 -16.90 -12.78
CA ARG A 241 -7.43 -18.26 -12.53
C ARG A 241 -7.94 -18.69 -11.18
N LEU A 242 -8.93 -19.56 -11.21
CA LEU A 242 -9.40 -20.25 -10.03
C LEU A 242 -8.33 -21.26 -9.60
N PRO A 243 -8.03 -21.41 -8.29
CA PRO A 243 -7.28 -22.56 -7.83
C PRO A 243 -7.97 -23.83 -8.33
N ALA A 244 -7.20 -24.80 -8.82
CA ALA A 244 -7.62 -25.95 -9.64
C ALA A 244 -8.65 -26.92 -9.02
N SER A 245 -9.30 -26.54 -7.92
CA SER A 245 -10.37 -27.30 -7.26
C SER A 245 -11.74 -26.61 -7.23
N LEU A 246 -11.95 -25.49 -7.94
CA LEU A 246 -13.18 -24.69 -7.80
C LEU A 246 -13.63 -24.13 -9.15
N GLU A 247 -14.69 -24.69 -9.71
CA GLU A 247 -15.30 -24.22 -10.95
C GLU A 247 -16.00 -22.87 -10.74
N SER A 248 -15.83 -21.97 -11.72
CA SER A 248 -16.49 -20.69 -11.95
C SER A 248 -16.13 -19.52 -11.04
N LEU A 249 -16.23 -18.31 -11.60
CA LEU A 249 -16.21 -16.98 -10.98
C LEU A 249 -17.11 -16.78 -9.73
N ASN A 250 -17.72 -17.84 -9.23
CA ASN A 250 -18.68 -17.86 -8.11
C ASN A 250 -18.00 -17.96 -6.74
N GLN A 251 -16.66 -18.05 -6.65
CA GLN A 251 -15.94 -18.05 -5.38
C GLN A 251 -14.97 -16.87 -5.25
N ILE A 252 -15.54 -15.67 -5.13
CA ILE A 252 -14.89 -14.61 -4.38
C ILE A 252 -15.11 -14.98 -2.92
N GLN A 253 -14.05 -15.36 -2.21
CA GLN A 253 -14.16 -15.66 -0.79
C GLN A 253 -14.04 -14.35 -0.02
N LEU A 254 -15.19 -13.81 0.35
CA LEU A 254 -15.25 -12.70 1.28
C LEU A 254 -15.17 -13.29 2.69
N TYR A 255 -14.23 -12.81 3.49
CA TYR A 255 -14.11 -13.18 4.90
C TYR A 255 -14.57 -12.03 5.76
N VAL A 256 -15.47 -12.30 6.70
CA VAL A 256 -16.00 -11.30 7.64
C VAL A 256 -15.62 -11.65 9.05
N ILE A 257 -15.01 -10.68 9.73
CA ILE A 257 -14.50 -10.80 11.10
C ILE A 257 -15.33 -9.87 12.01
N TYR A 258 -15.88 -10.41 13.10
CA TYR A 258 -16.60 -9.73 14.21
C TYR A 258 -17.84 -8.89 13.86
N ILE A 259 -18.84 -9.51 13.24
CA ILE A 259 -20.09 -8.86 12.87
C ILE A 259 -21.27 -9.36 13.72
N ASP A 260 -22.20 -8.46 14.05
CA ASP A 260 -23.49 -8.85 14.61
C ASP A 260 -24.34 -9.62 13.57
N GLU A 261 -25.06 -10.65 14.00
CA GLU A 261 -25.75 -11.57 13.08
C GLU A 261 -26.79 -10.88 12.18
N ASP A 262 -27.48 -9.84 12.66
CA ASP A 262 -28.46 -9.12 11.83
C ASP A 262 -27.76 -8.41 10.66
N ARG A 263 -26.58 -7.84 10.91
CA ARG A 263 -25.76 -7.17 9.89
C ARG A 263 -25.12 -8.18 8.95
N LEU A 264 -24.71 -9.34 9.48
CA LEU A 264 -24.18 -10.43 8.69
C LEU A 264 -25.24 -11.04 7.76
N ALA A 265 -26.49 -11.14 8.19
CA ALA A 265 -27.59 -11.62 7.38
C ALA A 265 -27.83 -10.73 6.14
N VAL A 266 -27.73 -9.40 6.29
CA VAL A 266 -27.79 -8.46 5.16
C VAL A 266 -26.65 -8.71 4.18
N LEU A 267 -25.41 -8.82 4.67
CA LEU A 267 -24.25 -9.05 3.81
C LEU A 267 -24.28 -10.43 3.12
N ARG A 268 -24.75 -11.48 3.82
CA ARG A 268 -25.02 -12.82 3.24
C ARG A 268 -26.01 -12.69 2.08
N THR A 269 -27.13 -12.02 2.30
CA THR A 269 -28.16 -11.82 1.26
C THR A 269 -27.60 -11.07 0.06
N GLU A 270 -26.82 -10.01 0.28
CA GLU A 270 -26.19 -9.25 -0.81
C GLU A 270 -25.18 -10.10 -1.59
N CYS A 271 -24.31 -10.84 -0.90
CA CYS A 271 -23.32 -11.72 -1.53
C CYS A 271 -24.00 -12.86 -2.30
N GLU A 272 -25.00 -13.52 -1.71
CA GLU A 272 -25.79 -14.58 -2.35
C GLU A 272 -26.50 -14.05 -3.60
N SER A 273 -27.12 -12.86 -3.53
CA SER A 273 -27.78 -12.24 -4.70
C SER A 273 -26.80 -11.90 -5.82
N ALA A 274 -25.54 -11.64 -5.47
CA ALA A 274 -24.45 -11.46 -6.41
C ALA A 274 -23.83 -12.80 -6.86
N GLY A 275 -24.10 -13.94 -6.22
CA GLY A 275 -23.38 -15.18 -6.51
C GLY A 275 -21.92 -15.14 -6.04
N ILE A 276 -21.67 -14.45 -4.94
CA ILE A 276 -20.39 -14.38 -4.22
C ILE A 276 -20.45 -15.31 -3.02
N ASP A 277 -19.48 -16.21 -2.89
CA ASP A 277 -19.35 -17.12 -1.74
C ASP A 277 -18.84 -16.37 -0.49
N LEU A 278 -19.74 -16.09 0.45
CA LEU A 278 -19.39 -15.46 1.72
C LEU A 278 -18.95 -16.51 2.74
N LYS A 279 -17.67 -16.49 3.12
CA LYS A 279 -17.15 -17.31 4.22
C LYS A 279 -17.07 -16.48 5.48
N VAL A 280 -17.73 -16.94 6.53
CA VAL A 280 -17.67 -16.29 7.83
C VAL A 280 -16.63 -17.03 8.65
N GLU A 281 -15.53 -16.35 8.96
CA GLU A 281 -14.50 -16.87 9.87
C GLU A 281 -14.66 -16.16 11.21
N GLU A 282 -14.81 -16.94 12.27
CA GLU A 282 -14.61 -16.41 13.62
C GLU A 282 -13.11 -16.13 13.76
N GLN A 283 -12.72 -14.88 14.03
CA GLN A 283 -11.30 -14.54 14.17
C GLN A 283 -10.74 -15.34 15.35
N GLN A 284 -9.89 -16.32 15.05
CA GLN A 284 -8.92 -16.78 16.02
C GLN A 284 -7.91 -15.63 16.13
N GLU A 285 -7.80 -15.00 17.29
CA GLU A 285 -6.71 -14.04 17.55
C GLU A 285 -5.40 -14.71 17.11
N GLU A 286 -4.79 -14.23 16.02
CA GLU A 286 -3.55 -14.83 15.55
C GLU A 286 -2.45 -14.47 16.55
N ALA A 287 -1.50 -15.38 16.81
CA ALA A 287 -0.52 -15.23 17.89
C ALA A 287 0.35 -13.96 17.82
N TRP A 288 0.45 -13.32 16.65
CA TRP A 288 1.14 -12.05 16.49
C TRP A 288 0.33 -10.84 16.97
N GLU A 289 -0.97 -11.00 17.19
CA GLU A 289 -1.83 -9.94 17.72
C GLU A 289 -1.51 -9.64 19.20
N HIS A 290 -0.81 -10.52 19.94
CA HIS A 290 -0.48 -10.33 21.36
C HIS A 290 0.97 -9.89 21.65
N ASN A 291 1.77 -9.59 20.62
CA ASN A 291 3.18 -9.20 20.77
C ASN A 291 3.43 -7.73 20.49
#